data_AF-X1UBB6-F1
#
_entry.id   AF-X1UBB6-F1
#
_cell.length_a   1.000
_cell.length_b   1.000
_cell.length_c   1.000
_cell.angle_alpha   90.00
_cell.angle_beta   90.00
_cell.angle_gamma   90.00
#
_symmetry.space_group_name_H-M   'P 1'
#
loop_
_entity.id
_entity.type
_entity.pdbx_description
1 polymer ?
#
loop_
_entity_poly.entity_id
_entity_poly.type
_entity_poly.pdbx_seq_one_letter_code
_entity_poly.pdbx_strand_id
1 'polypeptide(L)'
;EAFVEAGILSGNLYSRVDILLPANEEEWDIVEVKSSTSVKDVHIQDAAYQRYCCTKLGLNIRKCYAAIINNQYVKEGEIDPEGLFNLHDITEDVLAISDDIPNQVEEMFEVINRENCPEMLIGPHCKDPYDCPLEECWEHLPEGNVFTLYYNGKKSFGLYDRGIVSIKDIPGDYKLSGKQAIQKESLVTGETHLDKEAIKGFLVSLEHPLYYMDFETINPAVPLFNGTRPYQHTPFQSSVHVVRDAHSNPEKGEFRP
;
A
#
# COMPACT_ATOMS: atom_id res chain seq x y z
N GLU A 1 23.65 -24.20 -7.95
CA GLU A 1 22.20 -24.21 -7.64
C GLU A 1 21.80 -22.81 -7.19
N ALA A 2 20.55 -22.39 -7.41
CA ALA A 2 20.06 -21.10 -6.92
C ALA A 2 19.77 -21.19 -5.41
N PHE A 3 19.99 -20.10 -4.68
CA PHE A 3 19.58 -19.97 -3.29
C PHE A 3 18.35 -19.08 -3.20
N VAL A 4 17.35 -19.50 -2.43
CA VAL A 4 16.12 -18.75 -2.18
C VAL A 4 16.12 -18.25 -0.74
N GLU A 5 15.74 -16.99 -0.52
CA GLU A 5 15.76 -16.32 0.78
C GLU A 5 17.13 -16.41 1.49
N ALA A 6 18.22 -16.23 0.73
CA ALA A 6 19.58 -16.34 1.25
C ALA A 6 19.85 -15.22 2.26
N GLY A 7 20.09 -15.59 3.52
CA GLY A 7 20.49 -14.65 4.57
C GLY A 7 21.96 -14.25 4.45
N ILE A 8 22.22 -12.96 4.31
CA ILE A 8 23.55 -12.38 4.19
C ILE A 8 23.81 -11.54 5.42
N LEU A 9 24.84 -11.90 6.19
CA LEU A 9 25.28 -11.17 7.38
C LEU A 9 26.71 -10.67 7.15
N SER A 10 26.90 -9.37 7.17
CA SER A 10 28.22 -8.74 7.07
C SER A 10 28.40 -7.67 8.15
N GLY A 11 29.17 -7.99 9.19
CA GLY A 11 29.27 -7.15 10.38
C GLY A 11 27.90 -7.02 11.06
N ASN A 12 27.42 -5.78 11.20
CA ASN A 12 26.10 -5.47 11.76
C ASN A 12 25.01 -5.31 10.69
N LEU A 13 25.32 -5.64 9.42
CA LEU A 13 24.39 -5.54 8.30
C LEU A 13 23.78 -6.90 8.01
N TYR A 14 22.46 -6.93 7.92
CA TYR A 14 21.72 -8.11 7.51
C TYR A 14 20.83 -7.76 6.32
N SER A 15 20.85 -8.63 5.32
CA SER A 15 19.87 -8.63 4.24
C SER A 15 19.45 -10.06 3.93
N ARG A 16 18.24 -10.23 3.40
CA ARG A 16 17.76 -11.51 2.89
C ARG A 16 17.42 -11.34 1.43
N VAL A 17 18.18 -12.00 0.58
CA VAL A 17 18.04 -11.92 -0.87
C VAL A 17 16.97 -12.91 -1.32
N ASP A 18 15.97 -12.46 -2.06
CA ASP A 18 14.87 -13.31 -2.53
C ASP A 18 15.39 -14.51 -3.32
N ILE A 19 16.19 -14.26 -4.36
CA ILE A 19 16.89 -15.30 -5.12
C ILE A 19 18.31 -14.84 -5.44
N LEU A 20 19.29 -15.66 -5.05
CA LEU A 20 20.69 -15.51 -5.42
C LEU A 20 21.04 -16.62 -6.42
N LEU A 21 21.24 -16.22 -7.68
CA LEU A 21 21.39 -17.12 -8.82
C LEU A 21 22.87 -17.18 -9.24
N PRO A 22 23.51 -18.36 -9.31
CA PRO A 22 24.87 -18.43 -9.84
C PRO A 22 24.86 -18.10 -11.33
N ALA A 23 25.58 -17.04 -11.70
CA ALA A 23 25.80 -16.64 -13.08
C ALA A 23 26.88 -17.49 -13.76
N ASN A 24 27.91 -17.86 -12.99
CA ASN A 24 28.97 -18.81 -13.33
C ASN A 24 29.65 -19.31 -12.04
N GLU A 25 30.87 -19.83 -12.11
CA GLU A 25 31.60 -20.37 -10.95
C GLU A 25 31.96 -19.31 -9.89
N GLU A 26 32.07 -18.04 -10.28
CA GLU A 26 32.57 -16.96 -9.41
C GLU A 26 31.57 -15.81 -9.23
N GLU A 27 30.56 -15.71 -10.09
CA GLU A 27 29.61 -14.60 -10.15
C GLU A 27 28.19 -15.01 -9.81
N TRP A 28 27.45 -14.08 -9.23
CA TRP A 28 26.06 -14.23 -8.86
C TRP A 28 25.20 -13.10 -9.42
N ASP A 29 23.96 -13.41 -9.75
CA ASP A 29 22.92 -12.43 -10.01
C ASP A 29 21.93 -12.41 -8.85
N ILE A 30 21.43 -11.23 -8.51
CA ILE A 30 20.33 -11.05 -7.56
C ILE A 30 19.03 -10.94 -8.34
N VAL A 31 17.99 -11.66 -7.93
CA VAL A 31 16.63 -11.48 -8.45
C VAL A 31 15.71 -11.13 -7.29
N GLU A 32 15.23 -9.88 -7.30
CA GLU A 32 14.27 -9.35 -6.34
C GLU A 32 12.85 -9.58 -6.86
N VAL A 33 12.05 -10.38 -6.14
CA VAL A 33 10.73 -10.81 -6.58
C VAL A 33 9.67 -9.90 -5.97
N LYS A 34 8.94 -9.19 -6.82
CA LYS A 34 7.93 -8.22 -6.39
C LYS A 34 6.55 -8.59 -6.93
N SER A 35 5.55 -8.51 -6.07
CA SER A 35 4.17 -8.72 -6.45
C SER A 35 3.65 -7.57 -7.36
N SER A 36 4.28 -6.41 -7.37
CA SER A 36 3.93 -5.29 -8.26
C SER A 36 3.94 -5.63 -9.75
N THR A 37 3.24 -4.84 -10.57
CA THR A 37 3.23 -4.96 -12.04
C THR A 37 4.20 -4.02 -12.75
N SER A 38 5.05 -3.31 -12.00
CA SER A 38 6.08 -2.40 -12.51
C SER A 38 7.24 -2.34 -11.51
N VAL A 39 8.44 -2.05 -12.01
CA VAL A 39 9.58 -1.70 -11.15
C VAL A 39 9.29 -0.35 -10.47
N LYS A 40 9.73 -0.19 -9.21
CA LYS A 40 9.60 1.02 -8.41
C LYS A 40 10.95 1.36 -7.77
N ASP A 41 11.16 2.62 -7.43
CA ASP A 41 12.40 3.11 -6.82
C ASP A 41 12.77 2.33 -5.55
N VAL A 42 11.79 1.97 -4.72
CA VAL A 42 12.00 1.14 -3.53
C VAL A 42 12.58 -0.24 -3.85
N HIS A 43 12.24 -0.84 -4.99
CA HIS A 43 12.81 -2.13 -5.39
C HIS A 43 14.29 -2.00 -5.77
N ILE A 44 14.66 -0.86 -6.37
CA ILE A 44 16.04 -0.55 -6.74
C ILE A 44 16.86 -0.33 -5.46
N GLN A 45 16.32 0.40 -4.49
CA GLN A 45 16.93 0.59 -3.17
C GLN A 45 17.13 -0.74 -2.43
N ASP A 46 16.11 -1.61 -2.40
CA ASP A 46 16.19 -2.95 -1.80
C ASP A 46 17.33 -3.78 -2.42
N ALA A 47 17.36 -3.86 -3.76
CA ALA A 47 18.38 -4.60 -4.49
C ALA A 47 19.78 -4.01 -4.31
N ALA A 48 19.91 -2.69 -4.22
CA ALA A 48 21.19 -2.01 -3.97
C ALA A 48 21.74 -2.32 -2.58
N TYR A 49 20.90 -2.30 -1.55
CA TYR A 49 21.31 -2.67 -0.20
C TYR A 49 21.67 -4.16 -0.09
N GLN A 50 20.90 -5.05 -0.73
CA GLN A 50 21.24 -6.47 -0.82
C GLN A 50 22.58 -6.70 -1.52
N ARG A 51 22.79 -6.06 -2.68
CA ARG A 51 24.06 -6.10 -3.41
C ARG A 51 25.21 -5.63 -2.53
N TYR A 52 25.03 -4.51 -1.81
CA TYR A 52 26.03 -3.98 -0.89
C TYR A 52 26.40 -5.02 0.19
N CYS A 53 25.43 -5.66 0.82
CA CYS A 53 25.67 -6.71 1.82
C CYS A 53 26.42 -7.92 1.22
N CYS A 54 26.01 -8.40 0.03
CA CYS A 54 26.66 -9.49 -0.67
C CYS A 54 28.13 -9.16 -1.02
N THR A 55 28.38 -7.99 -1.60
CA THR A 55 29.73 -7.56 -1.98
C THR A 55 30.61 -7.34 -0.75
N LYS A 56 30.07 -6.79 0.34
CA LYS A 56 30.78 -6.69 1.63
C LYS A 56 31.18 -8.05 2.20
N LEU A 57 30.41 -9.11 1.95
CA LEU A 57 30.75 -10.48 2.33
C LEU A 57 31.78 -11.14 1.37
N GLY A 58 32.08 -10.50 0.23
CA GLY A 58 33.03 -10.98 -0.76
C GLY A 58 32.40 -11.69 -1.96
N LEU A 59 31.07 -11.66 -2.11
CA LEU A 59 30.40 -12.21 -3.29
C LEU A 59 30.51 -11.23 -4.47
N ASN A 60 30.85 -11.75 -5.66
CA ASN A 60 30.86 -10.97 -6.88
C ASN A 60 29.44 -10.94 -7.49
N ILE A 61 28.76 -9.81 -7.37
CA ILE A 61 27.41 -9.61 -7.93
C ILE A 61 27.52 -8.98 -9.31
N ARG A 62 27.16 -9.74 -10.33
CA ARG A 62 27.23 -9.37 -11.74
C ARG A 62 26.01 -8.55 -12.17
N LYS A 63 24.80 -9.03 -11.92
CA LYS A 63 23.55 -8.34 -12.27
C LYS A 63 22.52 -8.35 -11.15
N CYS A 64 21.63 -7.36 -11.20
CA CYS A 64 20.45 -7.28 -10.37
C CYS A 64 19.21 -7.23 -11.27
N TYR A 65 18.24 -8.08 -10.96
CA TYR A 65 16.97 -8.16 -11.68
C TYR A 65 15.80 -7.90 -10.73
N ALA A 66 14.75 -7.28 -11.26
CA ALA A 66 13.43 -7.25 -10.64
C ALA A 66 12.50 -8.20 -11.40
N ALA A 67 12.01 -9.23 -10.73
CA ALA A 67 10.94 -10.10 -11.23
C ALA A 67 9.59 -9.54 -10.78
N ILE A 68 8.85 -8.94 -11.71
CA ILE A 68 7.54 -8.31 -11.44
C ILE A 68 6.41 -9.13 -12.08
N ILE A 69 5.18 -8.97 -11.59
CA ILE A 69 4.03 -9.69 -12.12
C ILE A 69 3.62 -9.17 -13.50
N ASN A 70 3.52 -10.07 -14.47
CA ASN A 70 2.92 -9.80 -15.76
C ASN A 70 1.40 -9.75 -15.65
N ASN A 71 0.83 -8.55 -15.51
CA ASN A 71 -0.62 -8.39 -15.40
C ASN A 71 -1.40 -8.80 -16.66
N GLN A 72 -0.74 -9.07 -17.80
CA GLN A 72 -1.37 -9.59 -19.02
C GLN A 72 -1.43 -11.12 -19.07
N TYR A 73 -0.76 -11.82 -18.14
CA TYR A 73 -0.83 -13.27 -18.01
C TYR A 73 -2.27 -13.73 -17.76
N VAL A 74 -2.74 -14.73 -18.52
CA VAL A 74 -4.04 -15.38 -18.32
C VAL A 74 -3.78 -16.82 -17.91
N LYS A 75 -4.32 -17.23 -16.76
CA LYS A 75 -4.18 -18.60 -16.28
C LYS A 75 -5.00 -19.56 -17.14
N GLU A 76 -4.35 -20.61 -17.64
CA GLU A 76 -4.98 -21.73 -18.35
C GLU A 76 -4.40 -23.05 -17.83
N GLY A 77 -5.04 -23.68 -16.85
CA GLY A 77 -4.52 -24.89 -16.21
C GLY A 77 -3.51 -24.57 -15.10
N GLU A 78 -2.38 -25.27 -15.06
CA GLU A 78 -1.32 -25.02 -14.08
C GLU A 78 -0.64 -23.65 -14.30
N ILE A 79 -0.09 -23.07 -13.25
CA ILE A 79 0.64 -21.80 -13.35
C ILE A 79 1.93 -22.01 -14.12
N ASP A 80 2.14 -21.17 -15.14
CA ASP A 80 3.40 -21.05 -15.87
C ASP A 80 4.21 -19.88 -15.27
N PRO A 81 5.30 -20.15 -14.52
CA PRO A 81 6.10 -19.10 -13.90
C PRO A 81 6.77 -18.17 -14.93
N GLU A 82 7.15 -18.69 -16.10
CA GLU A 82 7.82 -17.89 -17.14
C GLU A 82 6.86 -16.85 -17.74
N GLY A 83 5.60 -17.22 -17.94
CA GLY A 83 4.56 -16.29 -18.38
C GLY A 83 4.06 -15.34 -17.28
N LEU A 84 4.10 -15.76 -16.01
CA LEU A 84 3.59 -14.99 -14.87
C LEU A 84 4.50 -13.81 -14.48
N PHE A 85 5.81 -13.92 -14.69
CA PHE A 85 6.77 -12.89 -14.30
C PHE A 85 7.41 -12.22 -15.51
N ASN A 86 7.57 -10.90 -15.45
CA ASN A 86 8.49 -10.16 -16.29
C ASN A 86 9.79 -9.93 -15.51
N LEU A 87 10.92 -10.32 -16.09
CA LEU A 87 12.24 -10.09 -15.52
C LEU A 87 12.85 -8.82 -16.12
N HIS A 88 13.12 -7.82 -15.30
CA HIS A 88 13.74 -6.56 -15.70
C HIS A 88 15.17 -6.48 -15.16
N ASP A 89 16.15 -6.24 -16.03
CA ASP A 89 17.51 -5.92 -15.61
C ASP A 89 17.52 -4.49 -15.05
N ILE A 90 17.80 -4.36 -13.75
CA ILE A 90 17.84 -3.08 -13.02
C ILE A 90 19.28 -2.75 -12.58
N THR A 91 20.28 -3.40 -13.18
CA THR A 91 21.68 -3.30 -12.74
C THR A 91 22.19 -1.87 -12.81
N GLU A 92 21.91 -1.14 -13.90
CA GLU A 92 22.36 0.25 -14.07
C GLU A 92 21.75 1.19 -13.03
N ASP A 93 20.45 1.04 -12.75
CA ASP A 93 19.75 1.83 -11.73
C ASP A 93 20.29 1.54 -10.32
N VAL A 94 20.56 0.27 -10.02
CA VAL A 94 21.16 -0.17 -8.75
C VAL A 94 22.57 0.41 -8.59
N LEU A 95 23.39 0.35 -9.64
CA LEU A 95 24.76 0.89 -9.61
C LEU A 95 24.75 2.41 -9.43
N ALA A 96 23.78 3.12 -10.02
CA ALA A 96 23.67 4.58 -9.93
C ALA A 96 23.47 5.08 -8.49
N ILE A 97 22.87 4.27 -7.61
CA ILE A 97 22.65 4.62 -6.20
C ILE A 97 23.60 3.90 -5.23
N SER A 98 24.36 2.91 -5.71
CA SER A 98 25.17 2.02 -4.87
C SER A 98 26.25 2.76 -4.05
N ASP A 99 26.77 3.87 -4.58
CA ASP A 99 27.80 4.66 -3.90
C ASP A 99 27.26 5.40 -2.65
N ASP A 100 25.95 5.62 -2.56
CA ASP A 100 25.32 6.31 -1.44
C ASP A 100 24.88 5.36 -0.32
N ILE A 101 24.70 4.06 -0.62
CA ILE A 101 24.27 3.04 0.35
C ILE A 101 25.15 3.03 1.62
N PRO A 102 26.50 3.11 1.56
CA PRO A 102 27.31 3.18 2.76
C PRO A 102 27.00 4.39 3.65
N ASN A 103 26.77 5.56 3.06
CA ASN A 103 26.44 6.78 3.82
C ASN A 103 25.09 6.63 4.50
N GLN A 104 24.08 6.13 3.79
CA GLN A 104 22.74 5.88 4.35
C GLN A 104 22.79 4.89 5.52
N VAL A 105 23.60 3.83 5.40
CA VAL A 105 23.84 2.87 6.47
C VAL A 105 24.46 3.54 7.70
N GLU A 106 25.47 4.39 7.49
CA GLU A 106 26.10 5.14 8.59
C GLU A 106 25.09 6.08 9.27
N GLU A 107 24.31 6.84 8.51
CA GLU A 107 23.25 7.72 9.03
C GLU A 107 22.20 6.93 9.84
N MET A 108 21.77 5.78 9.35
CA MET A 108 20.83 4.91 10.07
C MET A 108 21.42 4.41 11.40
N PHE A 109 22.69 4.00 11.41
CA PHE A 109 23.36 3.62 12.65
C PHE A 109 23.54 4.80 13.60
N GLU A 110 23.85 5.99 13.10
CA GLU A 110 23.92 7.20 13.93
C GLU A 110 22.59 7.48 14.63
N VAL A 111 21.46 7.29 13.93
CA VAL A 111 20.11 7.48 14.50
C VAL A 111 19.78 6.39 15.52
N ILE A 112 20.00 5.11 15.20
CA ILE A 112 19.67 3.98 16.09
C ILE A 112 20.49 4.02 17.39
N ASN A 113 21.73 4.52 17.33
CA ASN A 113 22.61 4.60 18.50
C ASN A 113 22.40 5.87 19.34
N ARG A 114 21.44 6.75 19.01
CA ARG A 114 21.14 7.92 19.84
C ARG A 114 20.46 7.49 21.13
N GLU A 115 20.83 8.16 22.22
CA GLU A 115 20.15 7.99 23.51
C GLU A 115 18.70 8.48 23.46
N ASN A 116 18.44 9.53 22.67
CA ASN A 116 17.13 10.15 22.52
C ASN A 116 16.63 10.06 21.08
N CYS A 117 15.33 9.81 20.92
CA CYS A 117 14.65 9.85 19.63
C CYS A 117 14.83 11.24 18.98
N PRO A 118 15.22 11.33 17.69
CA PRO A 118 15.33 12.62 17.02
C PRO A 118 13.97 13.33 16.93
N GLU A 119 13.96 14.65 17.05
CA GLU A 119 12.76 15.44 16.80
C GLU A 119 12.37 15.34 15.32
N MET A 120 11.16 14.83 15.06
CA MET A 120 10.59 14.68 13.73
C MET A 120 9.16 15.19 13.73
N LEU A 121 8.82 16.04 12.77
CA LEU A 121 7.44 16.49 12.57
C LEU A 121 6.69 15.50 11.68
N ILE A 122 5.39 15.33 11.94
CA ILE A 122 4.50 14.58 11.04
C ILE A 122 4.59 15.16 9.63
N GLY A 123 4.82 14.30 8.63
CA GLY A 123 4.95 14.73 7.24
C GLY A 123 4.63 13.63 6.22
N PRO A 124 4.82 13.90 4.92
CA PRO A 124 4.58 12.93 3.85
C PRO A 124 5.35 11.61 4.02
N HIS A 125 6.55 11.66 4.62
CA HIS A 125 7.37 10.49 4.94
C HIS A 125 6.67 9.50 5.90
N CYS A 126 5.62 9.92 6.60
CA CYS A 126 4.85 9.01 7.46
C CYS A 126 3.97 8.04 6.67
N LYS A 127 3.81 8.22 5.36
CA LYS A 127 2.92 7.41 4.50
C LYS A 127 3.54 6.94 3.19
N ASP A 128 4.69 7.50 2.82
CA ASP A 128 5.36 7.24 1.56
C ASP A 128 6.81 6.83 1.84
N PRO A 129 7.29 5.70 1.31
CA PRO A 129 6.59 4.78 0.40
C PRO A 129 5.61 3.81 1.09
N TYR A 130 5.65 3.71 2.42
CA TYR A 130 4.80 2.85 3.24
C TYR A 130 4.31 3.60 4.48
N ASP A 131 3.26 3.09 5.12
CA ASP A 131 2.79 3.62 6.39
C ASP A 131 3.87 3.45 7.48
N CYS A 132 4.19 4.55 8.16
CA CYS A 132 5.16 4.55 9.25
C CYS A 132 4.61 3.75 10.44
N PRO A 133 5.39 2.84 11.03
CA PRO A 133 4.93 2.00 12.13
C PRO A 133 4.88 2.73 13.49
N LEU A 134 5.38 3.97 13.58
CA LEU A 134 5.39 4.74 14.82
C LEU A 134 4.08 5.49 15.01
N GLU A 135 3.45 5.30 16.17
CA GLU A 135 2.18 5.96 16.53
C GLU A 135 2.40 7.14 17.48
N GLU A 136 3.50 7.14 18.23
CA GLU A 136 3.83 8.12 19.27
C GLU A 136 3.91 9.54 18.72
N CYS A 137 4.39 9.68 17.48
CA CYS A 137 4.46 10.95 16.77
C CYS A 137 3.08 11.61 16.54
N TRP A 138 1.97 10.86 16.70
CA TRP A 138 0.61 11.31 16.44
C TRP A 138 -0.21 11.56 17.71
N GLU A 139 0.29 11.19 18.90
CA GLU A 139 -0.45 11.21 20.17
C GLU A 139 -0.89 12.62 20.61
N HIS A 140 -0.16 13.66 20.21
CA HIS A 140 -0.50 15.05 20.55
C HIS A 140 -1.70 15.59 19.76
N LEU A 141 -2.17 14.86 18.74
CA LEU A 141 -3.27 15.31 17.91
C LEU A 141 -4.62 15.09 18.62
N PRO A 142 -5.51 16.09 18.63
CA PRO A 142 -6.84 15.93 19.20
C PRO A 142 -7.71 15.02 18.33
N GLU A 143 -8.81 14.55 18.91
CA GLU A 143 -9.91 13.97 18.15
C GLU A 143 -10.46 14.98 17.13
N GLY A 144 -10.76 14.53 15.90
CA GLY A 144 -11.18 15.42 14.82
C GLY A 144 -10.07 16.35 14.33
N ASN A 145 -8.81 15.92 14.39
CA ASN A 145 -7.68 16.63 13.81
C ASN A 145 -7.76 16.68 12.27
N VAL A 146 -6.98 17.58 11.67
CA VAL A 146 -7.00 17.82 10.22
C VAL A 146 -6.68 16.56 9.39
N PHE A 147 -5.99 15.56 9.92
CA PHE A 147 -5.72 14.31 9.22
C PHE A 147 -6.91 13.35 9.18
N THR A 148 -8.00 13.59 9.94
CA THR A 148 -9.24 12.81 9.82
C THR A 148 -10.24 13.40 8.82
N LEU A 149 -9.86 14.48 8.14
CA LEU A 149 -10.70 15.16 7.15
C LEU A 149 -11.01 14.23 5.96
N TYR A 150 -12.27 14.19 5.52
CA TYR A 150 -12.71 13.37 4.39
C TYR A 150 -11.93 13.72 3.12
N TYR A 151 -11.25 12.73 2.53
CA TYR A 151 -10.26 12.93 1.46
C TYR A 151 -9.27 14.08 1.77
N ASN A 152 -8.54 13.90 2.88
CA ASN A 152 -7.51 14.79 3.40
C ASN A 152 -6.38 15.10 2.40
N GLY A 153 -5.85 14.10 1.67
CA GLY A 153 -4.75 14.26 0.72
C GLY A 153 -3.60 15.11 1.24
N LYS A 154 -2.99 15.93 0.36
CA LYS A 154 -1.94 16.90 0.74
C LYS A 154 -2.44 18.08 1.57
N LYS A 155 -3.77 18.25 1.68
CA LYS A 155 -4.42 19.39 2.33
C LYS A 155 -4.11 19.42 3.83
N SER A 156 -4.16 18.26 4.48
CA SER A 156 -4.01 18.15 5.93
C SER A 156 -2.60 18.47 6.40
N PHE A 157 -1.57 18.04 5.65
CA PHE A 157 -0.21 18.48 5.91
C PHE A 157 -0.08 20.00 5.79
N GLY A 158 -0.63 20.61 4.73
CA GLY A 158 -0.58 22.07 4.57
C GLY A 158 -1.39 22.86 5.62
N LEU A 159 -2.41 22.26 6.24
CA LEU A 159 -3.10 22.86 7.39
C LEU A 159 -2.26 22.71 8.66
N TYR A 160 -1.69 21.53 8.87
CA TYR A 160 -0.82 21.23 10.01
C TYR A 160 0.43 22.11 10.04
N ASP A 161 1.09 22.31 8.90
CA ASP A 161 2.26 23.18 8.75
C ASP A 161 1.95 24.66 9.07
N ARG A 162 0.68 25.05 8.97
CA ARG A 162 0.19 26.39 9.35
C ARG A 162 -0.22 26.47 10.83
N GLY A 163 0.01 25.42 11.61
CA GLY A 163 -0.40 25.31 13.00
C GLY A 163 -1.89 25.01 13.21
N ILE A 164 -2.62 24.65 12.14
CA ILE A 164 -4.04 24.29 12.24
C ILE A 164 -4.13 22.79 12.48
N VAL A 165 -4.34 22.40 13.73
CA VAL A 165 -4.34 21.00 14.15
C VAL A 165 -5.74 20.40 14.17
N SER A 166 -6.76 21.14 14.64
CA SER A 166 -8.16 20.69 14.65
C SER A 166 -8.93 21.10 13.39
N ILE A 167 -9.85 20.26 12.93
CA ILE A 167 -10.79 20.63 11.85
C ILE A 167 -11.66 21.83 12.25
N LYS A 168 -11.97 21.98 13.55
CA LYS A 168 -12.78 23.10 14.07
C LYS A 168 -12.10 24.45 13.84
N ASP A 169 -10.77 24.45 13.88
CA ASP A 169 -9.93 25.66 13.77
C ASP A 169 -9.65 26.07 12.32
N ILE A 170 -10.12 25.31 11.33
CA ILE A 170 -9.95 25.65 9.92
C ILE A 170 -10.65 27.00 9.65
N PRO A 171 -9.96 28.01 9.09
CA PRO A 171 -10.55 29.31 8.77
C PRO A 171 -11.76 29.23 7.83
N GLY A 172 -12.72 30.14 7.97
CA GLY A 172 -13.96 30.13 7.18
C GLY A 172 -13.77 30.43 5.69
N ASP A 173 -12.71 31.15 5.33
CA ASP A 173 -12.29 31.43 3.96
C ASP A 173 -11.56 30.25 3.30
N TYR A 174 -11.20 29.22 4.08
CA TYR A 174 -10.54 28.03 3.56
C TYR A 174 -11.52 27.16 2.77
N LYS A 175 -11.20 26.88 1.51
CA LYS A 175 -12.07 26.12 0.61
C LYS A 175 -12.19 24.64 1.04
N LEU A 176 -13.31 24.29 1.67
CA LEU A 176 -13.70 22.92 1.98
C LEU A 176 -14.70 22.39 0.95
N SER A 177 -14.69 21.07 0.70
CA SER A 177 -15.78 20.43 -0.04
C SER A 177 -17.05 20.36 0.82
N GLY A 178 -18.22 20.12 0.22
CA GLY A 178 -19.48 20.02 0.97
C GLY A 178 -19.41 19.00 2.13
N LYS A 179 -18.83 17.82 1.89
CA LYS A 179 -18.62 16.79 2.92
C LYS A 179 -17.66 17.24 4.03
N GLN A 180 -16.61 17.98 3.68
CA GLN A 180 -15.66 18.52 4.64
C GLN A 180 -16.27 19.66 5.48
N ALA A 181 -17.10 20.50 4.87
CA ALA A 181 -17.84 21.54 5.57
C ALA A 181 -18.83 20.92 6.57
N ILE A 182 -19.54 19.86 6.19
CA ILE A 182 -20.41 19.08 7.08
C ILE A 182 -19.62 18.48 8.25
N GLN A 183 -18.44 17.91 8.01
CA GLN A 183 -17.59 17.39 9.08
C GLN A 183 -17.17 18.48 10.05
N LYS A 184 -16.73 19.65 9.53
CA LYS A 184 -16.37 20.79 10.37
C LYS A 184 -17.57 21.28 11.20
N GLU A 185 -18.72 21.47 10.56
CA GLU A 185 -19.94 21.93 11.23
C GLU A 185 -20.34 20.97 12.35
N SER A 186 -20.42 19.66 12.06
CA SER A 186 -20.74 18.63 13.06
C SER A 186 -19.76 18.65 14.24
N LEU A 187 -18.47 18.87 13.98
CA LEU A 187 -17.46 18.97 15.04
C LEU A 187 -17.59 20.26 15.87
N VAL A 188 -17.98 21.38 15.25
CA VAL A 188 -18.19 22.66 15.93
C VAL A 188 -19.46 22.64 16.78
N THR A 189 -20.56 22.13 16.26
CA THR A 189 -21.87 22.09 16.94
C THR A 189 -22.00 20.91 17.89
N GLY A 190 -21.29 19.81 17.64
CA GLY A 190 -21.50 18.53 18.31
C GLY A 190 -22.74 17.78 17.83
N GLU A 191 -23.40 18.26 16.76
CA GLU A 191 -24.63 17.70 16.23
C GLU A 191 -24.37 16.90 14.95
N THR A 192 -25.12 15.81 14.76
CA THR A 192 -25.07 15.02 13.53
C THR A 192 -25.81 15.75 12.41
N HIS A 193 -25.14 15.97 11.29
CA HIS A 193 -25.79 16.46 10.08
C HIS A 193 -26.79 15.43 9.49
N LEU A 194 -28.04 15.83 9.30
CA LEU A 194 -29.11 14.97 8.79
C LEU A 194 -29.98 15.71 7.76
N ASP A 195 -29.83 15.37 6.48
CA ASP A 195 -30.69 15.88 5.40
C ASP A 195 -31.96 15.01 5.25
N LYS A 196 -32.98 15.33 6.05
CA LYS A 196 -34.25 14.57 6.08
C LYS A 196 -35.01 14.60 4.76
N GLU A 197 -34.95 15.72 4.03
CA GLU A 197 -35.69 15.87 2.77
C GLU A 197 -35.03 15.05 1.67
N ALA A 198 -33.68 15.06 1.58
CA ALA A 198 -32.96 14.20 0.64
C ALA A 198 -33.20 12.71 0.94
N ILE A 199 -33.16 12.29 2.21
CA ILE A 199 -33.44 10.91 2.61
C ILE A 199 -34.87 10.52 2.23
N LYS A 200 -35.86 11.35 2.55
CA LYS A 200 -37.26 11.10 2.20
C LYS A 200 -37.46 11.00 0.69
N GLY A 201 -36.85 11.90 -0.07
CA GLY A 201 -36.88 11.88 -1.53
C GLY A 201 -36.29 10.58 -2.10
N PHE A 202 -35.15 10.15 -1.58
CA PHE A 202 -34.54 8.87 -1.96
C PHE A 202 -35.46 7.69 -1.64
N LEU A 203 -36.02 7.62 -0.43
CA LEU A 203 -36.92 6.53 -0.03
C LEU A 203 -38.20 6.45 -0.88
N VAL A 204 -38.77 7.60 -1.28
CA VAL A 204 -39.95 7.65 -2.17
C VAL A 204 -39.61 7.20 -3.59
N SER A 205 -38.36 7.35 -4.04
CA SER A 205 -37.93 6.94 -5.38
C SER A 205 -37.72 5.43 -5.55
N LEU A 206 -37.79 4.65 -4.46
CA LEU A 206 -37.51 3.22 -4.50
C LEU A 206 -38.73 2.42 -5.01
N GLU A 207 -38.51 1.62 -6.05
CA GLU A 207 -39.51 0.72 -6.63
C GLU A 207 -39.24 -0.73 -6.24
N HIS A 208 -40.29 -1.46 -5.83
CA HIS A 208 -40.17 -2.85 -5.41
C HIS A 208 -40.31 -3.81 -6.61
N PRO A 209 -39.69 -5.02 -6.56
CA PRO A 209 -38.90 -5.56 -5.45
C PRO A 209 -37.52 -4.89 -5.29
N LEU A 210 -37.10 -4.67 -4.04
CA LEU A 210 -35.78 -4.16 -3.71
C LEU A 210 -34.78 -5.31 -3.60
N TYR A 211 -33.63 -5.15 -4.25
CA TYR A 211 -32.53 -6.11 -4.25
C TYR A 211 -31.33 -5.52 -3.51
N TYR A 212 -30.95 -6.14 -2.40
CA TYR A 212 -29.72 -5.81 -1.68
C TYR A 212 -28.69 -6.86 -2.06
N MET A 213 -27.88 -6.55 -3.07
CA MET A 213 -26.81 -7.42 -3.53
C MET A 213 -25.51 -7.02 -2.84
N ASP A 214 -24.87 -8.01 -2.22
CA ASP A 214 -23.53 -7.89 -1.68
C ASP A 214 -22.65 -9.01 -2.24
N PHE A 215 -21.39 -8.71 -2.48
CA PHE A 215 -20.45 -9.67 -3.03
C PHE A 215 -19.03 -9.39 -2.59
N GLU A 216 -18.30 -10.46 -2.35
CA GLU A 216 -16.88 -10.41 -2.01
C GLU A 216 -16.05 -10.61 -3.26
N THR A 217 -14.98 -9.83 -3.38
CA THR A 217 -14.02 -9.96 -4.47
C THR A 217 -12.64 -10.28 -3.94
N ILE A 218 -11.89 -11.07 -4.72
CA ILE A 218 -10.43 -11.23 -4.55
C ILE A 218 -9.73 -10.79 -5.82
N ASN A 219 -8.48 -10.38 -5.69
CA ASN A 219 -7.63 -9.93 -6.79
C ASN A 219 -6.16 -10.35 -6.55
N PRO A 220 -5.88 -11.67 -6.47
CA PRO A 220 -4.54 -12.16 -6.12
C PRO A 220 -3.52 -11.88 -7.24
N ALA A 221 -2.24 -11.80 -6.86
CA ALA A 221 -1.11 -11.70 -7.79
C ALA A 221 -0.96 -12.97 -8.65
N VAL A 222 -1.22 -14.14 -8.05
CA VAL A 222 -1.28 -15.43 -8.74
C VAL A 222 -2.75 -15.75 -9.00
N PRO A 223 -3.23 -15.80 -10.26
CA PRO A 223 -4.62 -16.06 -10.55
C PRO A 223 -5.05 -17.44 -10.03
N LEU A 224 -6.27 -17.56 -9.51
CA LEU A 224 -6.78 -18.83 -8.98
C LEU A 224 -7.62 -19.61 -10.01
N PHE A 225 -8.34 -18.90 -10.88
CA PHE A 225 -9.30 -19.49 -11.81
C PHE A 225 -8.82 -19.35 -13.25
N ASN A 226 -9.16 -20.33 -14.10
CA ASN A 226 -8.85 -20.22 -15.52
C ASN A 226 -9.56 -19.03 -16.16
N GLY A 227 -8.92 -18.39 -17.14
CA GLY A 227 -9.42 -17.17 -17.77
C GLY A 227 -9.29 -15.90 -16.91
N THR A 228 -8.67 -15.98 -15.72
CA THR A 228 -8.40 -14.79 -14.88
C THR A 228 -6.93 -14.37 -14.95
N ARG A 229 -6.70 -13.09 -14.64
CA ARG A 229 -5.39 -12.42 -14.71
C ARG A 229 -4.93 -11.94 -13.33
N PRO A 230 -3.62 -11.70 -13.12
CA PRO A 230 -3.15 -11.09 -11.88
C PRO A 230 -3.87 -9.79 -11.57
N TYR A 231 -4.26 -9.61 -10.32
CA TYR A 231 -4.98 -8.42 -9.83
C TYR A 231 -6.35 -8.15 -10.47
N GLN A 232 -6.90 -9.09 -11.24
CA GLN A 232 -8.27 -9.00 -11.70
C GLN A 232 -9.23 -9.24 -10.54
N HIS A 233 -10.12 -8.28 -10.26
CA HIS A 233 -11.22 -8.48 -9.31
C HIS A 233 -12.13 -9.60 -9.79
N THR A 234 -12.17 -10.67 -9.02
CA THR A 234 -13.00 -11.85 -9.26
C THR A 234 -13.99 -11.97 -8.11
N PRO A 235 -15.31 -11.82 -8.37
CA PRO A 235 -16.32 -12.15 -7.39
C PRO A 235 -16.25 -13.64 -7.06
N PHE A 236 -16.17 -13.98 -5.78
CA PHE A 236 -16.11 -15.38 -5.36
C PHE A 236 -17.23 -15.75 -4.40
N GLN A 237 -17.90 -14.79 -3.78
CA GLN A 237 -19.05 -15.03 -2.92
C GLN A 237 -20.07 -13.94 -3.15
N SER A 238 -21.35 -14.28 -3.12
CA SER A 238 -22.42 -13.28 -3.18
C SER A 238 -23.61 -13.66 -2.31
N SER A 239 -24.33 -12.63 -1.87
CA SER A 239 -25.63 -12.75 -1.25
C SER A 239 -26.59 -11.74 -1.87
N VAL A 240 -27.86 -12.12 -1.96
CA VAL A 240 -28.92 -11.22 -2.38
C VAL A 240 -30.08 -11.34 -1.41
N HIS A 241 -30.52 -10.21 -0.90
CA HIS A 241 -31.76 -10.11 -0.15
C HIS A 241 -32.81 -9.43 -1.02
N VAL A 242 -33.99 -10.04 -1.11
CA VAL A 242 -35.11 -9.53 -1.89
C VAL A 242 -36.25 -9.12 -0.97
N VAL A 243 -36.68 -7.87 -1.06
CA VAL A 243 -37.89 -7.36 -0.39
C VAL A 243 -38.92 -7.07 -1.46
N ARG A 244 -40.02 -7.84 -1.49
CA ARG A 244 -41.01 -7.82 -2.56
C ARG A 244 -41.97 -6.64 -2.49
N ASP A 245 -42.26 -6.19 -1.28
CA ASP A 245 -43.10 -5.04 -0.97
C ASP A 245 -42.74 -4.47 0.42
N ALA A 246 -43.30 -3.30 0.74
CA ALA A 246 -43.00 -2.55 1.96
C ALA A 246 -43.33 -3.29 3.28
N HIS A 247 -44.04 -4.41 3.23
CA HIS A 247 -44.46 -5.21 4.38
C HIS A 247 -43.83 -6.61 4.40
N SER A 248 -43.12 -6.99 3.34
CA SER A 248 -42.46 -8.28 3.21
C SER A 248 -41.15 -8.35 4.00
N ASN A 249 -40.89 -9.49 4.64
CA ASN A 249 -39.58 -9.78 5.20
C ASN A 249 -38.59 -10.10 4.06
N PRO A 250 -37.28 -9.80 4.22
CA PRO A 250 -36.29 -10.12 3.21
C PRO A 250 -36.16 -11.63 2.96
N GLU A 251 -36.30 -12.05 1.69
CA GLU A 251 -35.98 -13.40 1.22
C GLU A 251 -34.48 -13.48 0.88
N LYS A 252 -33.78 -14.52 1.34
CA LYS A 252 -32.31 -14.65 1.19
C LYS A 252 -31.93 -15.65 0.09
N GLY A 253 -31.06 -15.23 -0.83
CA GLY A 253 -30.29 -16.10 -1.71
C GLY A 253 -28.80 -15.97 -1.40
N GLU A 254 -28.07 -17.08 -1.35
CA GLU A 254 -26.61 -17.11 -1.17
C GLU A 254 -25.95 -18.00 -2.22
N PHE A 255 -24.79 -17.59 -2.69
CA PHE A 255 -23.89 -18.41 -3.49
C PHE A 255 -22.52 -18.47 -2.80
N ARG A 256 -22.04 -19.69 -2.55
CA ARG A 256 -20.69 -19.98 -2.05
C ARG A 256 -20.08 -21.09 -2.92
N PRO A 257 -18.87 -20.88 -3.47
CA PRO A 257 -18.17 -21.86 -4.29
C PRO A 257 -17.67 -23.05 -3.47
#